data_AF-A0A8T3R2Z9-F1
#
_entry.id   AF-A0A8T3R2Z9-F1
#
_cell.length_a   1.000
_cell.length_b   1.000
_cell.length_c   1.000
_cell.angle_alpha   90.00
_cell.angle_beta   90.00
_cell.angle_gamma   90.00
#
_symmetry.space_group_name_H-M   'P 1'
#
loop_
_entity.id
_entity.type
_entity.pdbx_description
1 polymer ?
#
loop_
_entity_poly.entity_id
_entity_poly.type
_entity_poly.pdbx_seq_one_letter_code
_entity_poly.pdbx_strand_id
1 'polypeptide(L)'
;MLTRIRAMPSGIRLFLLYALLLLAGIGISLRYVVDLAISAPVSLEGAIVMILLAYTIFTTTLVLQRKQAARGLALGLASLTLPLIPLLALSQLLIEAVFVTAFAALLFRGLLRPEVRTYLNEP
;
A
#
# COMPACT_ATOMS: atom_id res chain seq x y z
N MET A 1 -22.36 -6.58 5.24
CA MET A 1 -20.97 -6.23 4.87
C MET A 1 -20.74 -6.18 3.36
N LEU A 2 -21.13 -7.19 2.56
CA LEU A 2 -20.91 -7.20 1.10
C LEU A 2 -21.46 -5.97 0.36
N THR A 3 -22.64 -5.46 0.75
CA THR A 3 -23.25 -4.26 0.13
C THR A 3 -22.38 -3.01 0.30
N ARG A 4 -21.74 -2.87 1.47
CA ARG A 4 -20.81 -1.76 1.76
C ARG A 4 -19.53 -1.87 0.92
N ILE A 5 -19.02 -3.08 0.70
CA ILE A 5 -17.86 -3.33 -0.17
C ILE A 5 -18.21 -3.06 -1.64
N ARG A 6 -19.42 -3.43 -2.09
CA ARG A 6 -19.88 -3.14 -3.46
C ARG A 6 -20.10 -1.66 -3.71
N ALA A 7 -20.49 -0.90 -2.70
CA ALA A 7 -20.61 0.56 -2.77
C ALA A 7 -19.24 1.27 -2.86
N MET A 8 -18.13 0.59 -2.54
CA MET A 8 -16.79 1.18 -2.68
C MET A 8 -16.40 1.32 -4.15
N PRO A 9 -15.88 2.49 -4.57
CA PRO A 9 -15.26 2.66 -5.87
C PRO A 9 -14.21 1.58 -6.12
N SER A 10 -14.07 1.15 -7.38
CA SER A 10 -13.11 0.11 -7.76
C SER A 10 -11.66 0.49 -7.38
N GLY A 11 -11.31 1.78 -7.46
CA GLY A 11 -9.99 2.29 -7.04
C GLY A 11 -9.69 2.08 -5.55
N ILE A 12 -10.68 2.26 -4.67
CA ILE A 12 -10.52 1.99 -3.23
C ILE A 12 -10.39 0.50 -2.96
N ARG A 13 -11.16 -0.34 -3.65
CA ARG A 13 -11.05 -1.80 -3.52
C ARG A 13 -9.68 -2.31 -3.95
N LEU A 14 -9.16 -1.80 -5.07
CA LEU A 14 -7.81 -2.13 -5.55
C LEU A 14 -6.74 -1.68 -4.55
N PHE A 15 -6.88 -0.47 -3.98
CA PHE A 15 -5.98 0.00 -2.94
C PHE A 15 -6.02 -0.86 -1.67
N LEU A 16 -7.20 -1.27 -1.22
CA LEU A 16 -7.34 -2.14 -0.04
C LEU A 16 -6.72 -3.52 -0.28
N LEU A 17 -6.87 -4.07 -1.49
CA LEU A 17 -6.18 -5.30 -1.90
C LEU A 17 -4.66 -5.11 -1.85
N TYR A 18 -4.16 -4.00 -2.38
CA TYR A 18 -2.74 -3.66 -2.31
C TYR A 18 -2.22 -3.55 -0.88
N ALA A 19 -2.94 -2.81 -0.01
CA ALA A 19 -2.58 -2.67 1.39
C ALA A 19 -2.58 -4.02 2.12
N LEU A 20 -3.54 -4.90 1.81
CA LEU A 20 -3.57 -6.26 2.34
C LEU A 20 -2.35 -7.08 1.88
N LEU A 21 -1.96 -6.98 0.61
CA LEU A 21 -0.76 -7.65 0.09
C LEU A 21 0.51 -7.14 0.77
N LEU A 22 0.63 -5.84 1.04
CA LEU A 22 1.73 -5.29 1.81
C LEU A 22 1.75 -5.84 3.24
N LEU A 23 0.61 -5.86 3.93
CA LEU A 23 0.53 -6.42 5.29
C LEU A 23 0.87 -7.91 5.31
N ALA A 24 0.41 -8.68 4.31
CA ALA A 24 0.77 -10.09 4.18
C ALA A 24 2.27 -10.27 3.94
N GLY A 25 2.87 -9.47 3.07
CA GLY A 25 4.32 -9.47 2.82
C GLY A 25 5.13 -9.15 4.08
N ILE A 26 4.73 -8.11 4.82
CA ILE A 26 5.36 -7.75 6.10
C ILE A 26 5.17 -8.88 7.12
N GLY A 27 3.97 -9.46 7.19
CA GLY A 27 3.65 -10.61 8.04
C GLY A 27 4.58 -11.81 7.79
N ILE A 28 4.85 -12.12 6.52
CA ILE A 28 5.78 -13.18 6.13
C ILE A 28 7.21 -12.84 6.56
N SER A 29 7.61 -11.57 6.46
CA SER A 29 8.95 -11.11 6.89
C SER A 29 9.12 -10.97 8.42
N LEU A 30 8.08 -11.20 9.24
CA LEU A 30 8.15 -10.93 10.67
C LEU A 30 9.29 -11.64 11.39
N ARG A 31 9.58 -12.89 11.00
CA ARG A 31 10.70 -13.64 11.59
C ARG A 31 12.02 -12.91 11.41
N TYR A 32 12.29 -12.45 10.18
CA TYR A 32 13.50 -11.69 9.88
C TYR A 32 13.58 -10.38 10.68
N VAL A 33 12.46 -9.65 10.79
CA VAL A 33 12.40 -8.41 11.56
C VAL A 33 12.66 -8.66 13.06
N VAL A 34 12.13 -9.75 13.60
CA VAL A 34 12.36 -10.17 14.99
C VAL A 34 13.83 -10.52 15.22
N ASP A 35 14.42 -11.32 14.33
CA ASP A 35 15.84 -11.70 14.41
C ASP A 35 16.76 -10.46 14.31
N LEU A 36 16.40 -9.49 13.47
CA LEU A 36 17.08 -8.21 13.35
C LEU A 36 16.97 -7.38 14.63
N ALA A 37 15.79 -7.35 15.26
CA ALA A 37 15.58 -6.62 16.51
C ALA A 37 16.32 -7.24 17.71
N ILE A 38 16.50 -8.57 17.73
CA ILE A 38 17.28 -9.27 18.77
C ILE A 38 18.77 -8.94 18.63
N SER A 39 19.29 -8.98 17.41
CA SER A 39 20.72 -8.76 17.13
C SER A 39 21.12 -7.29 17.16
N ALA A 40 20.24 -6.41 16.68
CA ALA A 40 20.42 -4.96 16.68
C ALA A 40 19.10 -4.26 17.06
N PRO A 41 18.93 -3.87 18.34
CA PRO A 41 17.69 -3.29 18.84
C PRO A 41 17.21 -2.05 18.08
N VAL A 42 18.15 -1.26 17.54
CA VAL A 42 17.86 -0.14 16.64
C VAL A 42 18.68 -0.32 15.37
N SER A 43 17.99 -0.58 14.26
CA SER A 43 18.57 -0.72 12.94
C SER A 43 17.77 0.12 11.93
N LEU A 44 18.45 0.64 10.90
CA LEU A 44 17.79 1.43 9.86
C LEU A 44 16.72 0.61 9.12
N GLU A 45 17.05 -0.65 8.81
CA GLU A 45 16.13 -1.57 8.14
C GLU A 45 14.89 -1.88 9.00
N GLY A 46 15.09 -2.19 10.29
CA GLY A 46 13.98 -2.38 11.22
C GLY A 46 13.09 -1.13 11.33
N ALA A 47 13.69 0.07 11.38
CA ALA A 47 12.95 1.32 11.38
C ALA A 47 12.12 1.52 10.11
N ILE A 48 12.68 1.22 8.93
CA ILE A 48 11.96 1.29 7.65
C ILE A 48 10.75 0.35 7.65
N VAL A 49 10.93 -0.90 8.09
CA VAL A 49 9.81 -1.88 8.13
C VAL A 49 8.74 -1.45 9.13
N MET A 50 9.13 -0.94 10.31
CA MET A 50 8.18 -0.43 11.31
C MET A 50 7.39 0.78 10.80
N ILE A 51 8.05 1.72 10.12
CA ILE A 51 7.39 2.86 9.49
C ILE A 51 6.44 2.38 8.40
N LEU A 52 6.87 1.44 7.54
CA LEU A 52 6.04 0.89 6.48
C LEU A 52 4.79 0.19 7.04
N LEU A 53 4.95 -0.63 8.10
CA LEU A 53 3.85 -1.30 8.77
C LEU A 53 2.87 -0.29 9.38
N ALA A 54 3.38 0.67 10.15
CA ALA A 54 2.58 1.70 10.79
C ALA A 54 1.82 2.54 9.76
N TYR A 55 2.51 2.98 8.70
CA TYR A 55 1.92 3.74 7.62
C TYR A 55 0.84 2.95 6.88
N THR A 56 1.05 1.64 6.68
CA THR A 56 0.08 0.77 6.01
C THR A 56 -1.17 0.54 6.83
N ILE A 57 -1.03 0.18 8.11
CA ILE A 57 -2.17 -0.03 9.00
C ILE A 57 -2.94 1.29 9.17
N PHE A 58 -2.24 2.39 9.46
CA PHE A 58 -2.86 3.70 9.67
C PHE A 58 -3.59 4.22 8.43
N THR A 59 -2.98 4.09 7.25
CA THR A 59 -3.65 4.51 6.01
C THR A 59 -4.87 3.65 5.73
N THR A 60 -4.78 2.34 5.94
CA THR A 60 -5.90 1.41 5.73
C THR A 60 -7.06 1.72 6.67
N THR A 61 -6.80 2.00 7.95
CA THR A 61 -7.85 2.38 8.90
C THR A 61 -8.47 3.72 8.54
N LEU A 62 -7.70 4.73 8.14
CA LEU A 62 -8.26 6.00 7.68
C LEU A 62 -9.13 5.85 6.43
N VAL A 63 -8.72 5.04 5.45
CA VAL A 63 -9.55 4.76 4.26
C VAL A 63 -10.88 4.08 4.63
N LEU A 64 -10.88 3.25 5.69
CA LEU A 64 -12.09 2.53 6.12
C LEU A 64 -12.97 3.32 7.10
N GLN A 65 -12.37 4.12 7.98
CA GLN A 65 -13.04 4.71 9.15
C GLN A 65 -13.13 6.24 9.11
N ARG A 66 -12.16 6.95 8.51
CA ARG A 66 -12.10 8.42 8.52
C ARG A 66 -11.60 8.95 7.17
N LYS A 67 -12.45 8.80 6.16
CA LYS A 67 -12.11 8.85 4.73
C LYS A 67 -11.53 10.19 4.26
N GLN A 68 -11.93 11.30 4.88
CA GLN A 68 -11.57 12.67 4.47
C GLN A 68 -10.06 12.93 4.46
N ALA A 69 -9.30 12.32 5.37
CA ALA A 69 -7.85 12.49 5.48
C ALA A 69 -7.06 11.44 4.67
N ALA A 70 -7.72 10.42 4.14
CA ALA A 70 -7.06 9.21 3.68
C ALA A 70 -6.42 9.33 2.29
N ARG A 71 -6.87 10.29 1.46
CA ARG A 71 -6.46 10.36 0.04
C ARG A 71 -4.96 10.61 -0.13
N GLY A 72 -4.40 11.59 0.58
CA GLY A 72 -2.98 11.91 0.48
C GLY A 72 -2.10 10.75 0.92
N LEU A 73 -2.51 10.07 1.98
CA LEU A 73 -1.79 8.91 2.50
C LEU A 73 -1.91 7.69 1.59
N ALA A 74 -3.08 7.45 1.00
CA ALA A 74 -3.26 6.37 0.02
C ALA A 74 -2.40 6.58 -1.22
N LEU A 75 -2.26 7.82 -1.70
CA LEU A 75 -1.35 8.17 -2.79
C LEU A 75 0.13 8.05 -2.39
N GLY A 76 0.47 8.41 -1.15
CA GLY A 76 1.82 8.19 -0.61
C GLY A 76 2.17 6.71 -0.51
N LEU A 77 1.22 5.87 -0.11
CA LEU A 77 1.43 4.42 -0.03
C LEU A 77 1.48 3.77 -1.42
N ALA A 78 0.71 4.31 -2.37
CA ALA A 78 0.77 3.95 -3.78
C ALA A 78 2.14 4.24 -4.41
N SER A 79 2.81 5.33 -4.01
CA SER A 79 4.09 5.74 -4.59
C SER A 79 5.22 4.76 -4.31
N LEU A 80 5.09 3.88 -3.32
CA LEU A 80 6.03 2.77 -3.08
C LEU A 80 6.16 1.82 -4.27
N THR A 81 5.16 1.77 -5.17
CA THR A 81 5.25 0.99 -6.41
C THR A 81 6.22 1.61 -7.42
N LEU A 82 6.45 2.93 -7.36
CA LEU A 82 7.30 3.65 -8.31
C LEU A 82 8.79 3.29 -8.19
N PRO A 83 9.43 3.27 -7.00
CA PRO A 83 10.82 2.83 -6.87
C PRO A 83 10.99 1.32 -7.09
N LEU A 84 9.91 0.52 -6.91
CA LEU A 84 9.95 -0.92 -7.15
C LEU A 84 10.12 -1.27 -8.64
N ILE A 85 9.53 -0.48 -9.55
CA ILE A 85 9.61 -0.71 -11.00
C ILE A 85 11.06 -0.70 -11.53
N PRO A 86 11.87 0.37 -11.34
CA PRO A 86 13.25 0.38 -11.82
C PRO A 86 14.10 -0.67 -11.09
N LEU A 87 13.83 -0.97 -9.82
CA LEU A 87 14.54 -2.02 -9.09
C LEU A 87 14.33 -3.39 -9.75
N LEU A 88 13.10 -3.74 -10.12
CA LEU A 88 12.79 -5.00 -10.81
C LEU A 88 13.40 -5.04 -12.22
N ALA A 89 13.33 -3.92 -12.95
CA ALA A 89 13.92 -3.83 -14.28
C ALA A 89 15.45 -4.00 -14.26
N LEU A 90 16.14 -3.37 -13.30
CA LEU A 90 17.58 -3.51 -13.10
C LEU A 90 17.99 -4.91 -12.65
N SER A 91 17.08 -5.61 -11.96
CA SER A 91 17.28 -7.00 -11.50
C SER A 91 17.00 -8.05 -12.61
N GLN A 92 16.79 -7.62 -13.86
CA GLN A 92 16.44 -8.48 -15.00
C GLN A 92 15.10 -9.23 -14.86
N LEU A 93 14.24 -8.83 -13.92
CA LEU A 93 12.89 -9.36 -13.70
C LEU A 93 11.88 -8.55 -14.52
N LEU A 94 12.00 -8.65 -15.85
CA LEU A 94 11.25 -7.79 -16.77
C LEU A 94 9.74 -8.07 -16.77
N ILE A 95 9.34 -9.33 -16.57
CA ILE A 95 7.91 -9.71 -16.55
C ILE A 95 7.24 -9.10 -15.31
N GLU A 96 7.89 -9.21 -14.16
CA GLU A 96 7.46 -8.65 -12.89
C GLU A 96 7.44 -7.12 -12.96
N ALA A 97 8.46 -6.50 -13.57
CA ALA A 97 8.50 -5.06 -13.77
C ALA A 97 7.32 -4.56 -14.60
N VAL A 98 6.96 -5.25 -15.69
CA VAL A 98 5.77 -4.92 -16.49
C VAL A 98 4.50 -5.09 -15.68
N PHE A 99 4.37 -6.18 -14.92
CA PHE A 99 3.20 -6.42 -14.07
C PHE A 99 3.03 -5.33 -13.00
N VAL A 100 4.10 -4.98 -12.29
CA VAL A 100 4.10 -3.91 -11.28
C VAL A 100 3.83 -2.56 -11.91
N THR A 101 4.33 -2.29 -13.11
CA THR A 101 4.04 -1.06 -13.86
C THR A 101 2.56 -0.95 -14.20
N ALA A 102 1.96 -2.02 -14.73
CA ALA A 102 0.53 -2.08 -15.03
C ALA A 102 -0.30 -1.91 -13.74
N PHE A 103 0.10 -2.58 -12.66
CA PHE A 103 -0.55 -2.46 -11.36
C PHE A 103 -0.48 -1.04 -10.79
N ALA A 104 0.70 -0.41 -10.81
CA ALA A 104 0.90 0.97 -10.41
C ALA A 104 0.02 1.92 -11.24
N ALA A 105 0.01 1.77 -12.56
CA ALA A 105 -0.82 2.57 -13.45
C ALA A 105 -2.32 2.45 -13.10
N LEU A 106 -2.80 1.23 -12.86
CA LEU A 106 -4.19 0.98 -12.44
C LEU A 106 -4.50 1.58 -11.07
N LEU A 107 -3.56 1.51 -10.13
CA LEU A 107 -3.74 2.00 -8.77
C LEU A 107 -3.75 3.54 -8.72
N PHE A 108 -2.81 4.20 -9.39
CA PHE A 108 -2.79 5.66 -9.54
C PHE A 108 -4.01 6.15 -10.33
N ARG A 109 -4.33 5.53 -11.47
CA ARG A 109 -5.53 5.89 -12.24
C ARG A 109 -6.79 5.66 -11.41
N GLY A 110 -6.86 4.61 -10.61
CA GLY A 110 -7.97 4.30 -9.72
C GLY A 110 -8.16 5.36 -8.63
N LEU A 111 -7.09 5.73 -7.92
CA LEU A 111 -7.13 6.69 -6.82
C LEU A 111 -7.29 8.15 -7.27
N LEU A 112 -6.90 8.48 -8.51
CA LEU A 112 -7.04 9.82 -9.07
C LEU A 112 -8.45 10.08 -9.65
N ARG A 113 -9.30 9.05 -9.77
CA ARG A 113 -10.67 9.22 -10.29
C ARG A 113 -11.52 10.15 -9.40
N PRO A 114 -12.40 10.96 -10.02
CA PRO A 114 -13.29 11.85 -9.28
C PRO A 114 -14.25 11.09 -8.36
N GLU A 115 -14.70 9.89 -8.76
CA GLU A 115 -15.53 8.99 -7.92
C GLU A 115 -14.88 8.68 -6.57
N VAL A 116 -13.55 8.44 -6.56
CA VAL A 116 -12.78 8.19 -5.33
C VAL A 116 -12.66 9.45 -4.49
N ARG A 117 -12.52 10.62 -5.12
CA ARG A 117 -12.51 11.91 -4.41
C ARG A 117 -13.84 12.14 -3.71
N THR A 118 -14.96 11.91 -4.39
CA THR A 118 -16.29 12.07 -3.80
C THR A 118 -16.48 11.11 -2.64
N TYR A 119 -16.17 9.82 -2.83
CA TYR A 119 -16.28 8.81 -1.78
C TYR A 119 -15.40 9.11 -0.57
N LEU A 120 -14.20 9.65 -0.78
CA LEU A 120 -13.29 9.99 0.32
C LEU A 120 -13.68 11.29 1.04
N ASN A 121 -14.44 12.18 0.42
CA ASN A 121 -14.92 13.42 1.03
C ASN A 121 -16.22 13.24 1.85
N GLU A 122 -16.90 12.10 1.71
CA GLU A 122 -18.05 11.74 2.55
C GLU A 122 -17.63 11.65 4.03
N PRO A 123 -18.38 12.27 4.96
CA PRO A 123 -18.10 12.23 6.40
C PRO A 123 -18.28 10.83 7.01
#